data_AF-A0A936WTL8-F1
#
_entry.id   AF-A0A936WTL8-F1
#
_cell.length_a   1.000
_cell.length_b   1.000
_cell.length_c   1.000
_cell.angle_alpha   90.00
_cell.angle_beta   90.00
_cell.angle_gamma   90.00
#
_symmetry.space_group_name_H-M   'P 1'
#
loop_
_entity.id
_entity.type
_entity.pdbx_description
1 polymer ?
#
loop_
_entity_poly.entity_id
_entity_poly.type
_entity_poly.pdbx_seq_one_letter_code
_entity_poly.pdbx_strand_id
1 'polypeptide(L)'
;MAKLDFINQLQALDYAVQEPAPDFVSFEYEIPVGKFIGQKVWMGLQVTDSFPMNAPPGPHFKPHLLPISGGGGVHPLGAIHASPLGTEWQYWSRPFNNEWNRTDRTVKSYLAHIRNLFATII
;
A
#
# COMPACT_ATOMS: atom_id res chain seq x y z
N MET A 1 4.72 -3.32 19.12
CA MET A 1 4.92 -1.85 19.10
C MET A 1 4.90 -1.30 17.68
N ALA A 2 5.54 -1.96 16.71
CA ALA A 2 5.58 -1.54 15.30
C ALA A 2 4.20 -1.22 14.70
N LYS A 3 3.22 -2.13 14.83
CA LYS A 3 1.85 -1.90 14.32
C LYS A 3 1.17 -0.68 14.94
N LEU A 4 1.29 -0.50 16.26
CA LEU A 4 0.71 0.64 16.97
C LEU A 4 1.34 1.96 16.50
N ASP A 5 2.66 2.02 16.34
CA ASP A 5 3.37 3.19 15.81
C ASP A 5 2.90 3.52 14.37
N PHE A 6 2.76 2.50 13.53
CA PHE A 6 2.23 2.66 12.17
C PHE A 6 0.80 3.21 12.17
N ILE A 7 -0.07 2.70 13.03
CA ILE A 7 -1.46 3.17 13.18
C ILE A 7 -1.47 4.63 13.65
N ASN A 8 -0.65 4.99 14.65
CA ASN A 8 -0.57 6.37 15.15
C ASN A 8 -0.13 7.35 14.05
N GLN A 9 0.84 6.95 13.21
CA GLN A 9 1.28 7.78 12.08
C GLN A 9 0.20 7.92 11.00
N LEU A 10 -0.60 6.88 10.73
CA LEU A 10 -1.77 6.99 9.84
C LEU A 10 -2.84 7.93 10.40
N GLN A 11 -3.14 7.81 11.70
CA GLN A 11 -4.12 8.67 12.38
C GLN A 11 -3.68 10.13 12.42
N ALA A 12 -2.38 10.39 12.58
CA ALA A 12 -1.80 11.74 12.49
C ALA A 12 -1.88 12.36 11.08
N LEU A 13 -2.19 11.53 10.05
CA LEU A 13 -2.49 11.96 8.69
C LEU A 13 -4.00 11.94 8.39
N ASP A 14 -4.83 11.90 9.44
CA ASP A 14 -6.30 11.91 9.39
C ASP A 14 -6.94 10.66 8.75
N TYR A 15 -6.23 9.53 8.71
CA TYR A 15 -6.81 8.26 8.25
C TYR A 15 -7.53 7.52 9.38
N ALA A 16 -8.77 7.09 9.10
CA ALA A 16 -9.49 6.13 9.93
C ALA A 16 -9.02 4.71 9.61
N VAL A 17 -8.35 4.08 10.58
CA VAL A 17 -7.70 2.77 10.40
C VAL A 17 -8.60 1.63 10.87
N GLN A 18 -8.64 0.56 10.08
CA GLN A 18 -9.25 -0.73 10.40
C GLN A 18 -8.17 -1.82 10.40
N GLU A 19 -8.42 -2.93 11.10
CA GLU A 19 -7.51 -4.07 11.17
C GLU A 19 -8.23 -5.31 10.59
N PRO A 20 -8.20 -5.51 9.26
CA PRO A 20 -8.99 -6.55 8.60
C PRO A 20 -8.46 -7.97 8.85
N ALA A 21 -7.21 -8.10 9.29
CA ALA A 21 -6.55 -9.37 9.60
C ALA A 21 -5.38 -9.15 10.58
N PRO A 22 -4.88 -10.20 11.25
CA PRO A 22 -3.62 -10.14 11.98
C PRO A 22 -2.52 -9.57 11.09
N ASP A 23 -1.79 -8.57 11.57
CA ASP A 23 -0.73 -7.84 10.86
C ASP A 23 -1.15 -6.96 9.67
N PHE A 24 -2.45 -6.78 9.43
CA PHE A 24 -2.91 -5.84 8.41
C PHE A 24 -3.56 -4.61 9.04
N VAL A 25 -3.38 -3.49 8.36
CA VAL A 25 -4.15 -2.26 8.55
C VAL A 25 -4.80 -1.88 7.22
N SER A 26 -5.97 -1.27 7.25
CA SER A 26 -6.62 -0.72 6.07
C SER A 26 -7.34 0.59 6.34
N PHE A 27 -7.42 1.45 5.33
CA PHE A 27 -8.06 2.76 5.43
C PHE A 27 -8.56 3.19 4.04
N GLU A 28 -9.53 4.11 4.02
CA GLU A 28 -9.96 4.75 2.77
C GLU A 28 -8.87 5.72 2.29
N TYR A 29 -8.52 5.61 1.01
CA TYR A 29 -7.51 6.41 0.35
C TYR A 29 -8.08 6.99 -0.93
N GLU A 30 -8.02 8.32 -1.05
CA GLU A 30 -8.35 9.02 -2.28
C GLU A 30 -7.09 9.11 -3.16
N ILE A 31 -7.16 8.58 -4.38
CA ILE A 31 -6.01 8.53 -5.28
C ILE A 31 -5.70 9.94 -5.78
N PRO A 32 -4.51 10.51 -5.51
CA PRO A 32 -4.26 11.92 -5.76
C PRO A 32 -3.72 12.22 -7.18
N VAL A 33 -3.28 11.21 -7.94
CA VAL A 33 -2.59 11.36 -9.22
C VAL A 33 -2.80 10.15 -10.15
N GLY A 34 -2.50 10.33 -11.44
CA GLY A 34 -2.53 9.27 -12.43
C GLY A 34 -3.92 8.94 -12.95
N LYS A 35 -4.05 7.79 -13.63
CA LYS A 35 -5.29 7.35 -14.31
C LYS A 35 -6.52 7.26 -13.41
N PHE A 36 -6.35 7.00 -12.11
CA PHE A 36 -7.43 6.77 -11.15
C PHE A 36 -7.68 7.96 -10.22
N ILE A 37 -7.22 9.16 -10.58
CA ILE A 37 -7.33 10.36 -9.74
C ILE A 37 -8.77 10.62 -9.25
N GLY A 38 -8.91 10.99 -7.97
CA GLY A 38 -10.18 11.29 -7.31
C GLY A 38 -11.00 10.05 -6.91
N GLN A 39 -10.59 8.85 -7.32
CA GLN A 39 -11.25 7.63 -6.89
C GLN A 39 -10.91 7.29 -5.44
N LYS A 40 -11.93 6.97 -4.65
CA LYS A 40 -11.79 6.42 -3.30
C LYS A 40 -11.67 4.91 -3.35
N VAL A 41 -10.61 4.40 -2.72
CA VAL A 41 -10.35 2.96 -2.59
C VAL A 41 -10.01 2.62 -1.15
N TRP A 42 -10.21 1.37 -0.78
CA TRP A 42 -9.61 0.82 0.41
C TRP A 42 -8.18 0.41 0.11
N MET A 43 -7.22 0.94 0.85
CA MET A 43 -5.83 0.51 0.83
C MET A 43 -5.56 -0.34 2.05
N GLY A 44 -4.96 -1.52 1.85
CA GLY A 44 -4.51 -2.43 2.90
C GLY A 44 -2.99 -2.53 2.89
N LEU A 45 -2.36 -2.51 4.07
CA LEU A 45 -0.92 -2.61 4.23
C LEU A 45 -0.61 -3.67 5.28
N GLN A 46 0.35 -4.55 4.97
CA GLN A 46 0.89 -5.48 5.94
C GLN A 46 1.95 -4.76 6.80
N VAL A 47 1.75 -4.74 8.11
CA VAL A 47 2.67 -4.12 9.07
C VAL A 47 3.31 -5.22 9.89
N THR A 48 4.54 -5.58 9.53
CA THR A 48 5.35 -6.55 10.26
C THR A 48 6.05 -5.90 11.45
N ASP A 49 6.50 -6.71 12.42
CA ASP A 49 7.29 -6.24 13.56
C ASP A 49 8.63 -5.59 13.19
N SER A 50 9.04 -5.69 11.92
CA SER A 50 10.26 -5.08 11.43
C SER A 50 10.12 -3.59 11.07
N PHE A 51 8.92 -3.01 11.12
CA PHE A 51 8.75 -1.57 10.98
C PHE A 51 9.27 -0.83 12.23
N PRO A 52 10.00 0.31 12.09
CA PRO A 52 10.31 1.05 10.86
C PRO A 52 11.63 0.64 10.16
N MET A 53 12.32 -0.40 10.62
CA MET A 53 13.58 -0.83 10.03
C MET A 53 13.43 -1.28 8.57
N ASN A 54 12.33 -1.97 8.24
CA ASN A 54 11.95 -2.28 6.87
C ASN A 54 10.64 -1.58 6.50
N ALA A 55 10.51 -1.23 5.21
CA ALA A 55 9.25 -0.75 4.68
C ALA A 55 8.19 -1.86 4.75
N PRO A 56 6.90 -1.50 4.84
CA PRO A 56 5.83 -2.43 4.52
C PRO A 56 6.06 -3.08 3.14
N PRO A 57 5.58 -4.31 2.93
CA PRO A 57 5.47 -4.91 1.60
C PRO A 57 4.59 -4.07 0.67
N GLY A 58 4.33 -4.57 -0.53
CA GLY A 58 3.47 -3.87 -1.47
C GLY A 58 2.03 -3.63 -0.95
N PRO A 59 1.30 -2.67 -1.53
CA PRO A 59 -0.04 -2.33 -1.08
C PRO A 59 -1.09 -3.34 -1.58
N HIS A 60 -2.20 -3.41 -0.86
CA HIS A 60 -3.42 -4.10 -1.25
C HIS A 60 -4.50 -3.07 -1.57
N PHE A 61 -5.33 -3.33 -2.59
CA PHE A 61 -6.41 -2.42 -2.99
C PHE A 61 -7.75 -3.13 -3.14
N LYS A 62 -8.81 -2.49 -2.65
CA LYS A 62 -10.22 -2.82 -2.92
C LYS A 62 -10.98 -1.54 -3.34
N PRO A 63 -11.71 -1.52 -4.47
CA PRO A 63 -11.88 -2.60 -5.44
C PRO A 63 -10.59 -2.87 -6.23
N HIS A 64 -10.63 -3.88 -7.11
CA HIS A 64 -9.56 -4.11 -8.08
C HIS A 64 -9.41 -2.91 -9.02
N LEU A 65 -8.21 -2.36 -9.09
CA LEU A 65 -7.85 -1.27 -10.00
C LEU A 65 -7.19 -1.76 -11.29
N LEU A 66 -6.54 -2.93 -11.25
CA LEU A 66 -5.77 -3.47 -12.37
C LEU A 66 -6.02 -4.98 -12.49
N PRO A 67 -5.87 -5.58 -13.68
CA PRO A 67 -6.02 -7.01 -13.83
C PRO A 67 -5.00 -7.79 -12.98
N ILE A 68 -5.42 -8.90 -12.38
CA ILE A 68 -4.50 -9.84 -11.71
C ILE A 68 -3.63 -10.50 -12.78
N SER A 69 -2.37 -10.09 -12.88
CA SER A 69 -1.39 -10.63 -13.83
C SER A 69 -0.69 -11.88 -13.32
N GLY A 70 -0.74 -12.16 -12.01
CA GLY A 70 0.11 -13.14 -11.35
C GLY A 70 1.58 -12.67 -11.29
N GLY A 71 2.51 -13.64 -11.21
CA GLY A 71 3.94 -13.36 -11.19
C GLY A 71 4.49 -13.02 -12.59
N GLY A 72 5.31 -11.96 -12.66
CA GLY A 72 5.91 -11.49 -13.91
C GLY A 72 5.16 -10.33 -14.57
N GLY A 73 5.59 -9.95 -15.78
CA GLY A 73 5.07 -8.80 -16.52
C GLY A 73 5.88 -7.52 -16.28
N VAL A 74 5.49 -6.45 -16.98
CA VAL A 74 6.18 -5.15 -16.96
C VAL A 74 5.38 -4.17 -16.11
N HIS A 75 6.06 -3.45 -15.23
CA HIS A 75 5.46 -2.32 -14.50
C HIS A 75 4.85 -1.31 -15.51
N PRO A 76 3.63 -0.79 -15.28
CA PRO A 76 2.85 -0.87 -14.05
C PRO A 76 1.84 -2.03 -13.97
N LEU A 77 1.70 -2.86 -15.01
CA LEU A 77 0.65 -3.87 -15.12
C LEU A 77 1.07 -5.28 -14.63
N GLY A 78 2.37 -5.52 -14.46
CA GLY A 78 2.90 -6.81 -13.97
C GLY A 78 2.93 -6.95 -12.45
N ALA A 79 3.13 -8.17 -11.96
CA ALA A 79 3.25 -8.53 -10.55
C ALA A 79 2.07 -8.06 -9.67
N ILE A 80 0.85 -8.28 -10.18
CA ILE A 80 -0.42 -8.03 -9.48
C ILE A 80 -1.04 -9.38 -9.16
N HIS A 81 -1.29 -9.63 -7.88
CA HIS A 81 -1.67 -10.95 -7.37
C HIS A 81 -3.02 -10.89 -6.64
N ALA A 82 -3.62 -12.06 -6.43
CA ALA A 82 -4.72 -12.18 -5.48
C ALA A 82 -4.23 -11.84 -4.06
N SER A 83 -5.05 -11.11 -3.32
CA SER A 83 -4.74 -10.70 -1.94
C SER A 83 -5.16 -11.76 -0.92
N PRO A 84 -4.41 -11.96 0.17
CA PRO A 84 -4.87 -12.75 1.30
C PRO A 84 -6.04 -12.08 2.07
N LEU A 85 -6.32 -10.79 1.84
CA LEU A 85 -7.45 -10.07 2.47
C LEU A 85 -8.83 -10.40 1.86
N GLY A 86 -8.88 -11.24 0.84
CA GLY A 86 -10.11 -11.69 0.19
C GLY A 86 -10.17 -11.40 -1.30
N THR A 87 -11.19 -11.93 -1.97
CA THR A 87 -11.33 -11.92 -3.44
C THR A 87 -11.65 -10.55 -4.03
N GLU A 88 -12.10 -9.60 -3.22
CA GLU A 88 -12.30 -8.19 -3.62
C GLU A 88 -11.01 -7.36 -3.61
N TRP A 89 -9.93 -7.95 -3.08
CA TRP A 89 -8.65 -7.29 -2.90
C TRP A 89 -7.60 -7.85 -3.86
N GLN A 90 -6.79 -6.94 -4.40
CA GLN A 90 -5.59 -7.27 -5.16
C GLN A 90 -4.33 -6.83 -4.40
N TYR A 91 -3.24 -7.59 -4.52
CA TYR A 91 -1.91 -7.26 -3.99
C TYR A 91 -0.99 -6.79 -5.11
N TRP A 92 -0.33 -5.65 -4.92
CA TRP A 92 0.67 -5.14 -5.86
C TRP A 92 2.06 -5.41 -5.32
N SER A 93 2.81 -6.32 -5.93
CA SER A 93 4.20 -6.56 -5.53
C SER A 93 5.08 -5.38 -5.99
N ARG A 94 5.20 -4.37 -5.12
CA ARG A 94 5.90 -3.09 -5.35
C ARG A 94 6.78 -2.75 -4.14
N PRO A 95 7.87 -3.50 -3.91
CA PRO A 95 8.73 -3.28 -2.76
C PRO A 95 9.36 -1.89 -2.80
N PHE A 96 9.56 -1.28 -1.63
CA PHE A 96 10.20 0.02 -1.46
C PHE A 96 11.57 -0.08 -0.76
N ASN A 97 12.12 -1.29 -0.66
CA ASN A 97 13.29 -1.57 0.20
C ASN A 97 14.57 -0.85 -0.22
N ASN A 98 14.77 -0.62 -1.53
CA ASN A 98 15.99 0.01 -2.04
C ASN A 98 16.05 1.51 -1.70
N GLU A 99 14.88 2.15 -1.64
CA GLU A 99 14.73 3.58 -1.39
C GLU A 99 14.39 3.87 0.07
N TRP A 100 13.79 2.93 0.80
CA TRP A 100 13.32 3.12 2.18
C TRP A 100 14.39 3.68 3.11
N ASN A 101 15.60 3.12 3.02
CA ASN A 101 16.73 3.52 3.85
C ASN A 101 17.21 4.97 3.58
N ARG A 102 16.76 5.59 2.49
CA ARG A 102 17.05 6.97 2.09
C ARG A 102 15.92 7.95 2.47
N THR A 103 14.91 7.48 3.19
CA THR A 103 13.78 8.29 3.68
C THR A 103 13.82 8.40 5.20
N ASP A 104 12.88 9.17 5.77
CA ASP A 104 12.65 9.25 7.22
C ASP A 104 12.02 7.98 7.82
N ARG A 105 11.75 6.97 6.98
CA ARG A 105 11.16 5.68 7.38
C ARG A 105 9.80 5.82 8.09
N THR A 106 8.98 6.73 7.58
CA THR A 106 7.63 7.00 8.11
C THR A 106 6.54 6.50 7.18
N VAL A 107 5.32 6.36 7.70
CA VAL A 107 4.11 6.12 6.89
C VAL A 107 3.98 7.18 5.79
N LYS A 108 4.27 8.45 6.08
CA LYS A 108 4.25 9.53 5.09
C LYS A 108 5.21 9.27 3.92
N SER A 109 6.43 8.82 4.20
CA SER A 109 7.41 8.45 3.17
C SER A 109 6.92 7.27 2.32
N TYR A 110 6.28 6.28 2.95
CA TYR A 110 5.70 5.15 2.24
C TYR A 110 4.50 5.57 1.37
N LEU A 111 3.60 6.44 1.85
CA LEU A 111 2.48 6.95 1.05
C LEU A 111 2.96 7.80 -0.14
N ALA A 112 4.09 8.50 -0.02
CA ALA A 112 4.72 9.17 -1.17
C ALA A 112 5.18 8.17 -2.24
N HIS A 113 5.70 7.00 -1.84
CA HIS A 113 5.96 5.90 -2.78
C HIS A 113 4.68 5.40 -3.44
N ILE A 114 3.60 5.20 -2.67
CA ILE A 114 2.30 4.81 -3.25
C ILE A 114 1.78 5.84 -4.26
N ARG A 115 1.89 7.14 -3.96
CA ARG A 115 1.58 8.21 -4.90
C ARG A 115 2.40 8.09 -6.20
N ASN A 116 3.69 7.79 -6.10
CA ASN A 116 4.54 7.60 -7.28
C ASN A 116 4.11 6.37 -8.11
N LEU A 117 3.72 5.26 -7.47
CA LEU A 117 3.18 4.09 -8.17
C LEU A 117 1.92 4.42 -8.97
N PHE A 118 1.06 5.30 -8.45
CA PHE A 118 -0.12 5.76 -9.21
C PHE A 118 0.26 6.66 -10.38
N ALA A 119 1.27 7.52 -10.21
CA ALA A 119 1.72 8.44 -11.26
C ALA A 119 2.29 7.73 -12.49
N THR A 120 2.80 6.50 -12.36
CA THR A 120 3.32 5.72 -13.48
C THR A 120 2.26 4.93 -14.25
N ILE A 121 1.02 4.91 -13.76
CA ILE A 121 -0.12 4.27 -14.45
C ILE A 121 -0.72 5.30 -15.42
N ILE A 122 -0.51 5.05 -16.71
CA ILE A 122 -0.98 5.86 -17.83
C ILE A 122 -2.23 5.22 -18.46
#